data_AF-A0A7C3LU68-F1
#
_entry.id   AF-A0A7C3LU68-F1
#
_cell.length_a   1.000
_cell.length_b   1.000
_cell.length_c   1.000
_cell.angle_alpha   90.00
_cell.angle_beta   90.00
_cell.angle_gamma   90.00
#
_symmetry.space_group_name_H-M   'P 1'
#
loop_
_entity.id
_entity.type
_entity.pdbx_description
1 polymer ?
#
loop_
_entity_poly.entity_id
_entity_poly.type
_entity_poly.pdbx_seq_one_letter_code
_entity_poly.pdbx_strand_id
1 'polypeptide(L)'
;MTAQERSTDRDHRHETLRTIGRQGARVSLAILLSRIFGFLRDMLIAQRFGTGAMADLFYVAYRIPNMLRELFAEGALSSAFIPSLTRTLDKEGRREAERLYSGVFLLLSLILVPVILGGMLFAPDILSLLAPGWSIDPERKSLGALMIRVMFPFLYFISLSALVM
;
A
#
# COMPACT_ATOMS: atom_id res chain seq x y z
N MET A 1 12.42 -45.56 -18.87
CA MET A 1 12.51 -44.15 -19.32
C MET A 1 13.41 -44.12 -20.54
N THR A 2 12.81 -44.25 -21.73
CA THR A 2 13.53 -44.46 -23.00
C THR A 2 14.04 -43.13 -23.56
N ALA A 3 15.12 -43.18 -24.34
CA ALA A 3 15.82 -41.99 -24.86
C ALA A 3 14.91 -41.01 -25.66
N GLN A 4 13.77 -41.51 -26.16
CA GLN A 4 12.76 -40.77 -26.90
C GLN A 4 11.89 -39.87 -26.01
N GLU A 5 11.59 -40.26 -24.76
CA GLU A 5 10.86 -39.41 -23.80
C GLU A 5 11.71 -38.22 -23.31
N ARG A 6 13.03 -38.42 -23.19
CA ARG A 6 13.97 -37.36 -22.77
C ARG A 6 14.20 -36.29 -23.85
N SER A 7 14.03 -36.62 -25.13
CA SER A 7 14.15 -35.64 -26.22
C SER A 7 12.89 -34.79 -26.36
N THR A 8 11.70 -35.36 -26.18
CA THR A 8 10.42 -34.62 -26.27
C THR A 8 10.24 -33.64 -25.10
N ASP A 9 10.63 -34.04 -23.87
CA ASP A 9 10.60 -33.18 -22.68
C ASP A 9 11.59 -32.00 -22.78
N ARG A 10 12.74 -32.20 -23.43
CA ARG A 10 13.72 -31.13 -23.69
C ARG A 10 13.17 -30.09 -24.67
N ASP A 11 12.56 -30.53 -25.77
CA ASP A 11 11.98 -29.61 -26.76
C ASP A 11 10.82 -28.79 -26.19
N HIS A 12 9.91 -29.42 -25.42
CA HIS A 12 8.83 -28.72 -24.74
C HIS A 12 9.33 -27.69 -23.72
N ARG A 13 10.40 -28.00 -22.96
CA ARG A 13 11.04 -27.02 -22.08
C ARG A 13 11.64 -25.85 -22.85
N HIS A 14 12.31 -26.08 -23.98
CA HIS A 14 12.91 -25.01 -24.78
C HIS A 14 11.86 -24.09 -25.40
N GLU A 15 10.73 -24.63 -25.86
CA GLU A 15 9.63 -23.86 -26.43
C GLU A 15 8.88 -23.05 -25.36
N THR A 16 8.66 -23.65 -24.18
CA THR A 16 8.07 -22.98 -23.02
C THR A 16 8.98 -21.84 -22.52
N LEU A 17 10.29 -22.07 -22.41
CA LEU A 17 11.25 -21.03 -22.00
C LEU A 17 11.34 -19.88 -23.00
N ARG A 18 11.29 -20.17 -24.31
CA ARG A 18 11.24 -19.13 -25.36
C ARG A 18 9.95 -18.32 -25.31
N THR A 19 8.82 -18.98 -25.03
CA THR A 19 7.51 -18.31 -24.95
C THR A 19 7.42 -17.44 -23.69
N ILE A 20 7.88 -17.93 -22.54
CA ILE A 20 7.99 -17.16 -21.29
C ILE A 20 8.96 -15.98 -21.48
N GLY A 21 10.11 -16.18 -22.11
CA GLY A 21 11.06 -15.11 -22.40
C GLY A 21 10.47 -14.01 -23.28
N ARG A 22 9.75 -14.38 -24.34
CA ARG A 22 9.12 -13.42 -25.26
C ARG A 22 7.94 -12.67 -24.63
N GLN A 23 7.16 -13.34 -23.79
CA GLN A 23 6.06 -12.70 -23.05
C GLN A 23 6.58 -11.80 -21.93
N GLY A 24 7.58 -12.27 -21.16
CA GLY A 24 8.26 -11.49 -20.15
C GLY A 24 8.91 -10.23 -20.72
N ALA A 25 9.57 -10.33 -21.88
CA ALA A 25 10.14 -9.17 -22.57
C ALA A 25 9.10 -8.11 -22.93
N ARG A 26 7.90 -8.52 -23.39
CA ARG A 26 6.81 -7.59 -23.72
C ARG A 26 6.25 -6.90 -22.49
N VAL A 27 6.06 -7.64 -21.39
CA VAL A 27 5.57 -7.08 -20.12
C VAL A 27 6.60 -6.12 -19.54
N SER A 28 7.88 -6.51 -19.49
CA SER A 28 8.96 -5.63 -19.03
C SER A 28 9.07 -4.35 -19.86
N LEU A 29 8.92 -4.45 -21.19
CA LEU A 29 8.91 -3.28 -22.06
C LEU A 29 7.71 -2.37 -21.77
N ALA A 30 6.51 -2.93 -21.58
CA ALA A 30 5.33 -2.17 -21.22
C ALA A 30 5.47 -1.45 -19.86
N ILE A 31 6.05 -2.14 -18.87
CA ILE A 31 6.35 -1.55 -17.55
C ILE A 31 7.35 -0.40 -17.68
N LEU A 32 8.45 -0.60 -18.43
CA LEU A 32 9.46 0.44 -18.65
C LEU A 32 8.88 1.68 -19.32
N LEU A 33 8.09 1.49 -20.38
CA LEU A 33 7.42 2.59 -21.05
C LEU A 33 6.47 3.33 -20.10
N SER A 34 5.66 2.61 -19.32
CA SER A 34 4.76 3.21 -18.33
C SER A 34 5.52 4.04 -17.28
N ARG A 35 6.70 3.58 -16.83
CA ARG A 35 7.51 4.33 -15.87
C ARG A 35 8.15 5.57 -16.48
N ILE A 36 8.59 5.49 -17.74
CA ILE A 36 9.14 6.64 -18.47
C ILE A 36 8.06 7.72 -18.66
N PHE A 37 6.86 7.34 -19.10
CA PHE A 37 5.74 8.29 -19.24
C PHE A 37 5.29 8.86 -17.89
N GLY A 38 5.26 8.05 -16.82
CA GLY A 38 5.01 8.52 -15.46
C GLY A 38 6.04 9.55 -15.00
N PHE A 39 7.33 9.29 -15.24
CA PHE A 39 8.41 10.23 -14.93
C PHE A 39 8.30 11.53 -15.71
N LEU A 40 8.03 11.46 -17.02
CA LEU A 40 7.79 12.63 -17.86
C LEU A 40 6.62 13.47 -17.37
N ARG A 41 5.51 12.83 -16.97
CA ARG A 41 4.36 13.49 -16.36
C ARG A 41 4.77 14.23 -15.08
N ASP A 42 5.45 13.53 -14.18
CA ASP A 42 5.85 14.10 -12.88
C ASP A 42 6.85 15.26 -13.08
N MET A 43 7.76 15.16 -14.05
CA MET A 43 8.68 16.23 -14.43
C MET A 43 7.95 17.46 -14.99
N LEU A 44 6.97 17.27 -15.88
CA LEU A 44 6.18 18.37 -16.45
C LEU A 44 5.31 19.06 -15.39
N ILE A 45 4.75 18.29 -14.44
CA ILE A 45 4.01 18.83 -13.30
C ILE A 45 4.95 19.62 -12.39
N ALA A 46 6.11 19.07 -12.01
CA ALA A 46 7.11 19.76 -11.21
C ALA A 46 7.64 21.03 -11.87
N GLN A 47 7.73 21.06 -13.21
CA GLN A 47 8.13 22.25 -13.95
C GLN A 47 7.04 23.35 -13.96
N ARG A 48 5.75 22.98 -14.08
CA ARG A 48 4.64 23.95 -14.14
C ARG A 48 4.19 24.46 -12.78
N PHE A 49 4.19 23.61 -11.76
CA PHE A 49 3.72 23.93 -10.42
C PHE A 49 4.88 24.27 -9.46
N GLY A 50 6.13 24.18 -9.94
CA GLY A 50 7.35 24.21 -9.13
C GLY A 50 7.56 22.90 -8.36
N THR A 51 8.77 22.67 -7.84
CA THR A 51 9.04 21.72 -6.74
C THR A 51 8.46 22.28 -5.44
N GLY A 52 7.18 22.65 -5.50
CA GLY A 52 6.58 23.68 -4.66
C GLY A 52 6.54 23.22 -3.22
N ALA A 53 6.81 24.12 -2.29
CA ALA A 53 6.77 23.81 -0.87
C ALA A 53 5.49 23.05 -0.45
N MET A 54 4.36 23.25 -1.13
CA MET A 54 3.14 22.47 -0.88
C MET A 54 3.26 20.98 -1.19
N ALA A 55 4.00 20.58 -2.22
CA ALA A 55 4.24 19.18 -2.55
C ALA A 55 5.10 18.50 -1.47
N ASP A 56 6.19 19.14 -1.05
CA ASP A 56 7.05 18.61 0.00
C ASP A 56 6.30 18.53 1.35
N LEU A 57 5.46 19.53 1.66
CA LEU A 57 4.58 19.50 2.85
C LEU A 57 3.61 18.33 2.79
N PHE A 58 3.00 18.10 1.63
CA PHE A 58 2.10 16.98 1.40
C PHE A 58 2.82 15.64 1.55
N TYR A 59 4.02 15.47 0.98
CA TYR A 59 4.79 14.23 1.11
C TYR A 59 5.18 13.94 2.56
N VAL A 60 5.58 14.97 3.30
CA VAL A 60 5.86 14.85 4.74
C VAL A 60 4.59 14.46 5.50
N ALA A 61 3.49 15.18 5.29
CA ALA A 61 2.20 14.92 5.96
C ALA A 61 1.66 13.52 5.64
N TYR A 62 1.85 13.05 4.41
CA TYR A 62 1.41 11.73 3.95
C TYR A 62 2.25 10.57 4.52
N ARG A 63 3.49 10.83 4.93
CA ARG A 63 4.44 9.77 5.29
C ARG A 63 3.95 8.88 6.42
N ILE A 64 3.43 9.47 7.51
CA ILE A 64 2.93 8.68 8.65
C ILE A 64 1.68 7.87 8.29
N PRO A 65 0.60 8.47 7.74
CA PRO A 65 -0.54 7.71 7.27
C PRO A 65 -0.15 6.57 6.32
N ASN A 66 0.80 6.83 5.41
CA ASN A 66 1.26 5.83 4.45
C ASN A 66 2.04 4.67 5.11
N MET A 67 2.91 4.94 6.09
CA MET A 67 3.60 3.87 6.83
C MET A 67 2.62 3.01 7.62
N LEU A 68 1.61 3.61 8.24
CA LEU A 68 0.56 2.86 8.94
C LEU A 68 -0.27 2.03 7.95
N ARG A 69 -0.56 2.57 6.77
CA ARG A 69 -1.21 1.84 5.67
C ARG A 69 -0.37 0.65 5.20
N GLU A 70 0.94 0.81 5.04
CA GLU A 70 1.86 -0.27 4.70
C GLU A 70 1.81 -1.40 5.75
N LEU A 71 1.76 -1.05 7.04
CA LEU A 71 1.70 -2.02 8.13
C LEU A 71 0.36 -2.75 8.23
N PHE A 72 -0.76 -2.03 8.14
CA PHE A 72 -2.09 -2.60 8.42
C PHE A 72 -2.86 -3.04 7.17
N ALA A 73 -2.57 -2.47 5.99
CA ALA A 73 -3.37 -2.68 4.78
C ALA A 73 -2.63 -3.39 3.64
N GLU A 74 -1.34 -3.11 3.40
CA GLU A 74 -0.65 -3.60 2.19
C GLU A 74 -0.05 -5.01 2.28
N GLY A 75 -0.06 -5.68 3.44
CA GLY A 75 0.38 -7.08 3.41
C GLY A 75 0.41 -7.83 4.72
N ALA A 76 0.81 -7.23 5.84
CA ALA A 76 0.99 -8.01 7.07
C ALA A 76 -0.35 -8.60 7.57
N LEU A 77 -1.41 -7.78 7.58
CA LEU A 77 -2.73 -8.23 8.03
C LEU A 77 -3.38 -9.17 7.02
N SER A 78 -3.47 -8.81 5.73
CA SER A 78 -4.12 -9.66 4.72
C SER A 78 -3.39 -11.00 4.50
N SER A 79 -2.05 -11.02 4.51
CA SER A 79 -1.29 -12.27 4.33
C SER A 79 -1.47 -13.26 5.47
N ALA A 80 -1.72 -12.79 6.69
CA ALA A 80 -2.00 -13.65 7.84
C ALA A 80 -3.51 -13.96 7.98
N PHE A 81 -4.36 -12.99 7.67
CA PHE A 81 -5.81 -13.08 7.86
C PHE A 81 -6.48 -13.98 6.83
N ILE A 82 -6.18 -13.81 5.53
CA ILE A 82 -6.84 -14.56 4.46
C ILE A 82 -6.64 -16.09 4.64
N PRO A 83 -5.41 -16.61 4.83
CA PRO A 83 -5.23 -18.05 5.02
C PRO A 83 -5.90 -18.57 6.30
N SER A 84 -5.93 -17.77 7.36
CA SER A 84 -6.58 -18.13 8.62
C SER A 84 -8.09 -18.21 8.44
N LEU A 85 -8.69 -17.22 7.77
CA LEU A 85 -10.12 -17.18 7.48
C LEU A 85 -10.54 -18.33 6.58
N THR A 86 -9.80 -18.60 5.50
CA THR A 86 -10.07 -19.72 4.59
C THR A 86 -9.97 -21.05 5.33
N ARG A 87 -8.95 -21.24 6.17
CA ARG A 87 -8.80 -22.46 6.98
C ARG A 87 -9.94 -22.64 7.98
N THR A 88 -10.39 -21.57 8.63
CA THR A 88 -11.54 -21.62 9.55
C THR A 88 -12.82 -21.91 8.78
N LEU A 89 -13.01 -21.31 7.60
CA LEU A 89 -14.17 -21.56 6.75
C LEU A 89 -14.26 -23.03 6.32
N ASP A 90 -13.12 -23.62 5.92
CA ASP A 90 -13.04 -25.01 5.46
C ASP A 90 -13.21 -26.02 6.60
N LYS A 91 -12.67 -25.74 7.79
CA LYS A 91 -12.61 -26.72 8.91
C LYS A 91 -13.75 -26.57 9.92
N GLU A 92 -14.14 -25.34 10.21
CA GLU A 92 -15.06 -25.00 11.30
C GLU A 92 -16.38 -24.42 10.77
N GLY A 93 -16.43 -24.12 9.47
CA GLY A 93 -17.62 -23.66 8.78
C GLY A 93 -17.84 -22.16 8.88
N ARG A 94 -18.89 -21.69 8.19
CA ARG A 94 -19.18 -20.26 7.98
C ARG A 94 -19.36 -19.47 9.28
N ARG A 95 -20.01 -20.05 10.28
CA ARG A 95 -20.31 -19.35 11.54
C ARG A 95 -19.04 -18.95 12.29
N GLU A 96 -18.04 -19.83 12.36
CA GLU A 96 -16.78 -19.49 13.04
C GLU A 96 -15.89 -18.59 12.20
N ALA A 97 -15.93 -18.70 10.87
CA ALA A 97 -15.29 -17.73 9.99
C ALA A 97 -15.85 -16.30 10.19
N GLU A 98 -17.18 -16.16 10.32
CA GLU A 98 -17.83 -14.88 10.61
C GLU A 98 -17.46 -14.33 12.00
N ARG A 99 -17.30 -15.21 13.01
CA ARG A 99 -16.81 -14.79 14.34
C ARG A 99 -15.36 -14.34 14.29
N LEU A 100 -14.49 -15.05 13.58
CA LEU A 100 -13.10 -14.66 13.40
C LEU A 100 -13.00 -13.30 12.70
N TYR A 101 -13.73 -13.13 11.59
CA TYR A 101 -13.81 -11.85 10.88
C TYR A 101 -14.25 -10.72 11.80
N SER A 102 -15.35 -10.91 12.53
CA SER A 102 -15.91 -9.89 13.43
C SER A 102 -14.94 -9.54 14.57
N GLY A 103 -14.25 -10.54 15.12
CA GLY A 103 -13.23 -10.35 16.15
C GLY A 103 -12.03 -9.55 15.65
N VAL A 104 -11.51 -9.89 14.46
CA VAL A 104 -10.40 -9.16 13.83
C VAL A 104 -10.83 -7.74 13.46
N PHE A 105 -12.02 -7.57 12.90
CA PHE A 105 -12.59 -6.26 12.58
C PHE A 105 -12.69 -5.36 13.82
N LEU A 106 -13.22 -5.90 14.93
CA LEU A 106 -13.37 -5.16 16.18
C LEU A 106 -12.01 -4.79 16.77
N LEU A 107 -11.07 -5.74 16.83
CA LEU A 107 -9.71 -5.51 17.33
C LEU A 107 -8.98 -4.46 16.50
N LEU A 108 -9.06 -4.57 15.17
CA LEU A 108 -8.45 -3.60 14.25
C LEU A 108 -9.07 -2.21 14.44
N SER A 109 -10.41 -2.13 14.54
CA SER A 109 -11.10 -0.86 14.79
C SER A 109 -10.73 -0.26 16.15
N LEU A 110 -10.62 -1.09 17.18
CA LEU A 110 -10.23 -0.67 18.53
C LEU A 110 -8.82 -0.08 18.57
N ILE A 111 -7.92 -0.56 17.72
CA ILE A 111 -6.55 -0.03 17.60
C ILE A 111 -6.52 1.22 16.71
N LEU A 112 -7.16 1.17 15.54
CA LEU A 112 -7.07 2.25 14.56
C LEU A 112 -7.80 3.52 15.00
N VAL A 113 -8.95 3.42 15.66
CA VAL A 113 -9.71 4.61 16.07
C VAL A 113 -8.90 5.50 17.01
N PRO A 114 -8.30 5.01 18.11
CA PRO A 114 -7.42 5.81 18.95
C PRO A 114 -6.19 6.35 18.21
N VAL A 115 -5.58 5.56 17.31
CA VAL A 115 -4.43 6.00 16.50
C VAL A 115 -4.83 7.16 15.59
N ILE A 116 -6.01 7.11 14.99
CA ILE A 116 -6.54 8.16 14.11
C ILE A 116 -6.85 9.41 14.91
N LEU A 117 -7.58 9.28 16.02
CA LEU A 117 -7.92 10.41 16.88
C LEU A 117 -6.65 11.06 17.45
N GLY A 118 -5.70 10.27 17.90
CA GLY A 118 -4.39 10.74 18.36
C GLY A 118 -3.62 11.46 17.26
N GLY A 119 -3.55 10.87 16.06
CA GLY A 119 -2.91 11.49 14.90
C GLY A 119 -3.54 12.83 14.49
N MET A 120 -4.86 12.95 14.60
CA MET A 120 -5.58 14.20 14.32
C MET A 120 -5.36 15.26 15.42
N LEU A 121 -5.36 14.85 16.69
CA LEU A 121 -5.15 15.73 17.84
C LEU A 121 -3.72 16.29 17.85
N PHE A 122 -2.74 15.41 17.72
CA PHE A 122 -1.31 15.72 17.75
C PHE A 122 -0.73 16.05 16.36
N ALA A 123 -1.55 16.28 15.35
CA ALA A 123 -1.13 16.65 14.00
C ALA A 123 -0.06 17.77 13.94
N PRO A 124 -0.19 18.91 14.65
CA PRO A 124 0.85 19.95 14.62
C PRO A 124 2.17 19.52 15.27
N ASP A 125 2.13 18.64 16.26
CA ASP A 125 3.32 18.12 16.95
C ASP A 125 4.02 17.08 16.09
N ILE A 126 3.25 16.18 15.47
CA ILE A 126 3.71 15.21 14.47
C ILE A 126 4.42 15.93 13.33
N LEU A 127 3.84 17.01 12.81
CA LEU A 127 4.47 17.80 11.76
C LEU A 127 5.78 18.45 12.24
N SER A 128 5.79 18.98 13.46
CA SER A 128 6.99 19.62 14.04
C SER A 128 8.12 18.62 14.25
N LEU A 129 7.80 17.36 14.53
CA LEU A 129 8.77 16.27 14.67
C LEU A 129 9.33 15.81 13.32
N LEU A 130 8.46 15.66 12.30
CA LEU A 130 8.85 15.15 10.98
C LEU A 130 9.54 16.20 10.12
N ALA A 131 9.15 17.47 10.28
CA ALA A 131 9.62 18.58 9.47
C ALA A 131 9.78 19.86 10.32
N PRO A 132 10.78 19.89 11.21
CA PRO A 132 11.04 21.04 12.08
C PRO A 132 11.35 22.33 11.30
N GLY A 133 11.87 22.23 10.07
CA GLY A 133 12.07 23.41 9.21
C GLY A 133 10.78 24.05 8.69
N TRP A 134 9.66 23.33 8.76
CA TRP A 134 8.35 23.74 8.24
C TRP A 134 7.43 24.28 9.33
N SER A 135 7.73 23.94 10.58
CA SER A 135 7.01 24.43 11.76
C SER A 135 7.39 25.86 12.18
N ILE A 136 8.38 26.46 11.51
CA ILE A 136 8.86 27.83 11.74
C ILE A 136 7.84 28.87 11.25
N ASP A 137 7.16 28.59 10.13
CA ASP A 137 6.12 29.43 9.56
C ASP A 137 4.73 28.98 10.07
N PRO A 138 4.01 29.81 10.86
CA PRO A 138 2.70 29.46 11.41
C PRO A 138 1.67 29.07 10.35
N GLU A 139 1.71 29.69 9.18
CA GLU A 139 0.76 29.42 8.10
C GLU A 139 1.00 28.03 7.52
N ARG A 140 2.25 27.68 7.22
CA ARG A 140 2.65 26.35 6.72
C ARG A 140 2.42 25.25 7.76
N LYS A 141 2.66 25.55 9.04
CA LYS A 141 2.38 24.60 10.14
C LYS A 141 0.89 24.28 10.23
N SER A 142 0.03 25.30 10.13
CA SER A 142 -1.41 25.12 10.17
C SER A 142 -1.92 24.30 8.99
N LEU A 143 -1.39 24.57 7.79
CA LEU A 143 -1.75 23.87 6.57
C LEU A 143 -1.29 22.40 6.60
N GLY A 144 -0.06 22.13 7.02
CA GLY A 144 0.45 20.77 7.15
C GLY A 144 -0.32 19.95 8.19
N ALA A 145 -0.67 20.56 9.34
CA ALA A 145 -1.50 19.92 10.35
C ALA A 145 -2.91 19.62 9.82
N LEU A 146 -3.48 20.51 9.01
CA LEU A 146 -4.76 20.26 8.33
C LEU A 146 -4.64 19.07 7.36
N MET A 147 -3.57 19.00 6.57
CA MET A 147 -3.36 17.88 5.64
C MET A 147 -3.28 16.55 6.41
N ILE A 148 -2.51 16.49 7.49
CA ILE A 148 -2.42 15.32 8.37
C ILE A 148 -3.83 14.93 8.88
N ARG A 149 -4.60 15.89 9.41
CA ARG A 149 -5.95 15.64 9.94
C ARG A 149 -6.91 15.07 8.89
N VAL A 150 -6.81 15.53 7.64
CA VAL A 150 -7.66 15.05 6.53
C VAL A 150 -7.23 13.66 6.06
N MET A 151 -5.93 13.34 6.09
CA MET A 151 -5.40 12.08 5.59
C MET A 151 -5.50 10.92 6.59
N PHE A 152 -5.51 11.19 7.88
CA PHE A 152 -5.58 10.15 8.90
C PHE A 152 -6.88 9.31 8.85
N PRO A 153 -8.09 9.89 8.67
CA PRO A 153 -9.32 9.10 8.54
C PRO A 153 -9.30 8.07 7.39
N PHE A 154 -8.58 8.36 6.30
CA PHE A 154 -8.40 7.42 5.19
C PHE A 154 -7.75 6.09 5.64
N LEU A 155 -6.90 6.12 6.67
CA LEU A 155 -6.27 4.93 7.24
C LEU A 155 -7.29 3.89 7.70
N TYR A 156 -8.43 4.33 8.26
CA TYR A 156 -9.47 3.40 8.70
C TYR A 156 -10.03 2.59 7.54
N PHE A 157 -10.41 3.28 6.46
CA PHE A 157 -11.06 2.67 5.31
C PHE A 157 -10.12 1.76 4.53
N ILE A 158 -8.88 2.18 4.31
CA ILE A 158 -7.89 1.37 3.59
C ILE A 158 -7.55 0.10 4.38
N SER A 159 -7.40 0.17 5.70
CA SER A 159 -7.14 -1.00 6.55
C SER A 159 -8.34 -1.93 6.65
N LEU A 160 -9.57 -1.42 6.63
CA LEU A 160 -10.76 -2.28 6.57
C LEU A 160 -10.91 -2.98 5.22
N SER A 161 -10.55 -2.31 4.12
CA SER A 161 -10.61 -2.92 2.78
C SER A 161 -9.74 -4.18 2.67
N ALA A 162 -8.64 -4.22 3.43
CA ALA A 162 -7.72 -5.36 3.52
C ALA A 162 -8.35 -6.63 4.14
N LEU A 163 -9.48 -6.50 4.84
CA LEU A 163 -10.25 -7.63 5.37
C LEU A 163 -11.29 -8.16 4.37
N VAL A 164 -11.61 -7.39 3.32
CA VAL A 164 -12.65 -7.69 2.33
C VAL A 164 -12.06 -8.25 1.03
N MET A 165 -10.80 -7.89 0.71
CA MET A 165 -10.02 -8.46 -0.40
C MET A 165 -9.68 -9.94 -0.16
#